data_AF-A0A971QN92-F1
#
_entry.id   AF-A0A971QN92-F1
#
_cell.length_a   1.000
_cell.length_b   1.000
_cell.length_c   1.000
_cell.angle_alpha   90.00
_cell.angle_beta   90.00
_cell.angle_gamma   90.00
#
_symmetry.space_group_name_H-M   'P 1'
#
loop_
_entity.id
_entity.type
_entity.pdbx_description
1 polymer ?
#
loop_
_entity_poly.entity_id
_entity_poly.type
_entity_poly.pdbx_seq_one_letter_code
_entity_poly.pdbx_strand_id
1 'polypeptide(L)'
;MKRIMKYLTGLVFLLTVSGCIPDQAVIWSPDGKQAIVLSDGNMYRCTPDGALSEKLLGGVFRAAWLSDSTHLVIARSVEFSQWEQAKDYLLPKDQERIAELTQKINTAYEALGDIEQAAESLLEDIDLLGSEVGLIGLYAKAYYPEMVTAAELEEDVESASVHLIELLELRNGALGSKRTLGSALMLPVWSLRVSPDDTAAAFSSGEVIGDDADPASLYVVSLKDGAAVRKVADHVTLYPDWTRDSRSLVYAASDNAFCDDEPVSGRILSQCVCDEKGLLETFEEPDLLVYAMVDSLSRVRCLPDESLVFSAFEVSFPAVPEDLPEQINLFRFDPQHPSSIGRVVPRDIQACLGDLTSLFEPSPDGRHIAFVGSDDRISVLDVSAGQLTQLQKEVAESDSLPPGWRNNDELTCVSKGTNGVSVLHYFLELSPVTESSEFNTNWPEEVLDGFFDD
;
A
#
# COMPACT_ATOMS: atom_id res chain seq x y z
N MET A 1 3.99 14.80 27.59
CA MET A 1 2.74 15.59 27.76
C MET A 1 1.84 15.64 26.52
N LYS A 2 2.18 16.28 25.37
CA LYS A 2 1.28 16.32 24.19
C LYS A 2 1.20 15.01 23.37
N ARG A 3 2.28 14.24 23.28
CA ARG A 3 2.28 12.89 22.68
C ARG A 3 1.47 11.88 23.49
N ILE A 4 1.39 12.06 24.80
CA ILE A 4 0.91 11.04 25.76
C ILE A 4 -0.60 11.10 25.95
N MET A 5 -1.18 12.31 25.92
CA MET A 5 -2.63 12.47 25.87
C MET A 5 -3.22 11.81 24.61
N LYS A 6 -2.51 11.80 23.48
CA LYS A 6 -2.98 11.19 22.21
C LYS A 6 -3.12 9.66 22.27
N TYR A 7 -2.34 8.96 23.10
CA TYR A 7 -2.41 7.50 23.21
C TYR A 7 -3.41 7.01 24.27
N LEU A 8 -3.82 7.88 25.21
CA LEU A 8 -4.74 7.58 26.32
C LEU A 8 -6.15 8.15 26.15
N THR A 9 -6.31 9.32 25.52
CA THR A 9 -7.57 9.61 24.83
C THR A 9 -7.56 8.78 23.56
N GLY A 10 -7.99 7.52 23.71
CA GLY A 10 -8.40 6.66 22.61
C GLY A 10 -9.60 7.27 21.93
N LEU A 11 -9.39 8.40 21.24
CA LEU A 11 -10.14 8.62 20.03
C LEU A 11 -9.74 7.42 19.17
N VAL A 12 -10.61 6.40 19.18
CA VAL A 12 -10.82 5.47 18.09
C VAL A 12 -10.90 6.37 16.86
N PHE A 13 -9.74 6.69 16.29
CA PHE A 13 -9.72 7.28 14.99
C PHE A 13 -10.19 6.12 14.16
N LEU A 14 -11.47 6.23 13.85
CA LEU A 14 -12.24 5.54 12.86
C LEU A 14 -11.63 5.85 11.50
N LEU A 15 -10.30 5.75 11.38
CA LEU A 15 -9.62 5.65 10.12
C LEU A 15 -9.92 4.21 9.69
N THR A 16 -11.06 4.04 9.05
CA THR A 16 -11.01 3.61 7.66
C THR A 16 -9.84 4.35 6.99
N VAL A 17 -8.62 3.83 7.15
CA VAL A 17 -7.41 4.37 6.51
C VAL A 17 -7.55 4.08 5.01
N SER A 18 -8.42 4.84 4.35
CA SER A 18 -8.48 5.01 2.90
C SER A 18 -8.12 6.45 2.51
N GLY A 19 -8.23 7.43 3.41
CA GLY A 19 -7.88 8.82 3.14
C GLY A 19 -6.46 9.21 3.56
N CYS A 20 -5.50 9.14 2.62
CA CYS A 20 -4.49 10.20 2.38
C CYS A 20 -3.61 9.89 1.17
N ILE A 21 -3.41 8.59 0.85
CA ILE A 21 -2.59 8.16 -0.29
C ILE A 21 -3.48 7.39 -1.27
N PRO A 22 -3.86 7.98 -2.41
CA PRO A 22 -4.73 7.31 -3.38
C PRO A 22 -4.02 6.08 -3.97
N ASP A 23 -4.78 5.02 -4.24
CA ASP A 23 -4.27 3.80 -4.89
C ASP A 23 -5.25 3.33 -5.97
N GLN A 24 -4.84 2.33 -6.75
CA GLN A 24 -5.66 1.74 -7.81
C GLN A 24 -6.96 1.15 -7.23
N ALA A 25 -8.09 1.75 -7.58
CA ALA A 25 -9.42 1.26 -7.18
C ALA A 25 -9.88 0.05 -7.99
N VAL A 26 -9.44 -0.08 -9.25
CA VAL A 26 -9.84 -1.16 -10.17
C VAL A 26 -8.62 -2.01 -10.54
N ILE A 27 -8.64 -3.28 -10.12
CA ILE A 27 -7.50 -4.20 -10.20
C ILE A 27 -7.87 -5.40 -11.08
N TRP A 28 -7.39 -5.39 -12.32
CA TRP A 28 -7.72 -6.41 -13.32
C TRP A 28 -7.00 -7.74 -13.10
N SER A 29 -7.69 -8.83 -13.40
CA SER A 29 -7.06 -10.15 -13.50
C SER A 29 -6.06 -10.18 -14.67
N PRO A 30 -5.00 -10.99 -14.59
CA PRO A 30 -4.01 -11.11 -15.67
C PRO A 30 -4.59 -11.48 -17.04
N ASP A 31 -5.71 -12.21 -17.07
CA ASP A 31 -6.41 -12.54 -18.31
C ASP A 31 -7.43 -11.48 -18.79
N GLY A 32 -7.59 -10.38 -18.04
CA GLY A 32 -8.46 -9.26 -18.35
C GLY A 32 -9.96 -9.60 -18.38
N LYS A 33 -10.38 -10.74 -17.83
CA LYS A 33 -11.79 -11.18 -17.85
C LYS A 33 -12.58 -10.83 -16.59
N GLN A 34 -11.93 -10.28 -15.59
CA GLN A 34 -12.57 -9.76 -14.39
C GLN A 34 -11.65 -8.76 -13.70
N ALA A 35 -12.22 -7.92 -12.84
CA ALA A 35 -11.47 -7.04 -11.95
C ALA A 35 -12.00 -7.14 -10.53
N ILE A 36 -11.15 -6.79 -9.57
CA ILE A 36 -11.57 -6.42 -8.23
C ILE A 36 -11.75 -4.91 -8.19
N VAL A 37 -12.81 -4.46 -7.53
CA VAL A 37 -13.03 -3.05 -7.22
C VAL A 37 -12.98 -2.89 -5.71
N LEU A 38 -12.15 -1.96 -5.24
CA LEU A 38 -12.00 -1.61 -3.83
C LEU A 38 -12.60 -0.22 -3.59
N SER A 39 -13.59 -0.14 -2.71
CA SER A 39 -14.29 1.12 -2.37
C SER A 39 -14.75 1.05 -0.92
N ASP A 40 -14.47 2.09 -0.11
CA ASP A 40 -14.82 2.17 1.31
C ASP A 40 -14.49 0.88 2.09
N GLY A 41 -13.26 0.38 1.89
CA GLY A 41 -12.81 -0.88 2.49
C GLY A 41 -13.60 -2.13 2.05
N ASN A 42 -14.46 -2.05 1.05
CA ASN A 42 -15.23 -3.18 0.54
C ASN A 42 -14.67 -3.67 -0.80
N MET A 43 -14.72 -4.99 -0.99
CA MET A 43 -14.28 -5.68 -2.19
C MET A 43 -15.47 -6.16 -3.02
N TYR A 44 -15.47 -5.79 -4.30
CA TYR A 44 -16.45 -6.20 -5.29
C TYR A 44 -15.74 -6.86 -6.47
N ARG A 45 -16.47 -7.65 -7.26
CA ARG A 45 -16.01 -8.12 -8.57
C ARG A 45 -16.68 -7.31 -9.66
N CYS A 46 -15.88 -6.90 -10.64
CA CYS A 46 -16.37 -6.29 -11.86
C CYS A 46 -16.10 -7.20 -13.07
N THR A 47 -17.06 -7.26 -14.00
CA THR A 47 -16.92 -7.93 -15.29
C THR A 47 -16.32 -7.00 -16.35
N PRO A 48 -15.87 -7.53 -17.50
CA PRO A 48 -15.25 -6.73 -18.57
C PRO A 48 -16.12 -5.63 -19.16
N ASP A 49 -17.44 -5.78 -19.09
CA ASP A 49 -18.46 -4.84 -19.52
C ASP A 49 -18.90 -3.88 -18.40
N GLY A 50 -18.18 -3.87 -17.27
CA GLY A 50 -18.38 -2.94 -16.17
C GLY A 50 -19.40 -3.38 -15.13
N ALA A 51 -20.08 -4.53 -15.28
CA ALA A 51 -21.09 -4.96 -14.32
C ALA A 51 -20.45 -5.33 -12.98
N LEU A 52 -20.95 -4.71 -11.90
CA LEU A 52 -20.46 -4.92 -10.54
C LEU A 52 -21.28 -6.00 -9.84
N SER A 53 -20.63 -6.87 -9.08
CA SER A 53 -21.29 -7.83 -8.19
C SER A 53 -21.83 -7.12 -6.94
N GLU A 54 -22.61 -7.86 -6.15
CA GLU A 54 -22.77 -7.51 -4.72
C GLU A 54 -21.41 -7.55 -4.00
N LYS A 55 -21.37 -6.96 -2.80
CA LYS A 55 -20.17 -6.99 -1.95
C LYS A 55 -19.72 -8.43 -1.72
N LEU A 56 -18.46 -8.72 -2.03
CA LEU A 56 -17.85 -10.03 -1.79
C LEU A 56 -17.28 -10.12 -0.37
N LEU A 57 -16.54 -9.10 0.06
CA LEU A 57 -15.86 -9.09 1.35
C LEU A 57 -15.67 -7.65 1.84
N GLY A 58 -15.76 -7.43 3.15
CA GLY A 58 -15.47 -6.13 3.77
C GLY A 58 -14.07 -6.09 4.44
N GLY A 59 -13.63 -4.88 4.76
CA GLY A 59 -12.33 -4.59 5.37
C GLY A 59 -11.13 -4.78 4.43
N VAL A 60 -11.33 -4.96 3.13
CA VAL A 60 -10.24 -5.19 2.15
C VAL A 60 -9.75 -3.86 1.61
N PHE A 61 -8.44 -3.61 1.73
CA PHE A 61 -7.84 -2.36 1.30
C PHE A 61 -6.69 -2.56 0.30
N ARG A 62 -6.16 -3.78 0.14
CA ARG A 62 -5.28 -4.14 -1.00
C ARG A 62 -5.63 -5.50 -1.57
N ALA A 63 -5.41 -5.68 -2.86
CA ALA A 63 -5.56 -6.95 -3.55
C ALA A 63 -4.53 -7.09 -4.67
N ALA A 64 -4.06 -8.31 -4.92
CA ALA A 64 -3.18 -8.64 -6.02
C ALA A 64 -3.55 -10.02 -6.57
N TRP A 65 -3.75 -10.12 -7.88
CA TRP A 65 -4.05 -11.39 -8.54
C TRP A 65 -2.81 -12.26 -8.67
N LEU A 66 -3.00 -13.58 -8.55
CA LEU A 66 -2.06 -14.57 -9.07
C LEU A 66 -2.24 -14.70 -10.59
N SER A 67 -1.22 -15.23 -11.27
CA SER A 67 -1.20 -15.40 -12.73
C SER A 67 -2.36 -16.27 -13.25
N ASP A 68 -2.92 -17.14 -12.42
CA ASP A 68 -4.03 -18.01 -12.79
C ASP A 68 -5.40 -17.31 -12.92
N SER A 69 -5.47 -16.01 -12.57
CA SER A 69 -6.69 -15.19 -12.65
C SER A 69 -7.88 -15.70 -11.81
N THR A 70 -7.62 -16.59 -10.86
CA THR A 70 -8.61 -17.19 -9.96
C THR A 70 -8.25 -17.05 -8.49
N HIS A 71 -6.97 -16.86 -8.17
CA HIS A 71 -6.53 -16.60 -6.80
C HIS A 71 -6.07 -15.16 -6.63
N LEU A 72 -6.27 -14.66 -5.42
CA LEU A 72 -5.95 -13.30 -4.99
C LEU A 72 -5.21 -13.37 -3.66
N VAL A 73 -4.14 -12.60 -3.53
CA VAL A 73 -3.65 -12.19 -2.22
C VAL A 73 -4.35 -10.90 -1.85
N ILE A 74 -4.90 -10.80 -0.65
CA ILE A 74 -5.56 -9.60 -0.15
C ILE A 74 -4.92 -9.14 1.16
N ALA A 75 -4.92 -7.83 1.39
CA ALA A 75 -4.73 -7.24 2.70
C ALA A 75 -6.08 -6.73 3.22
N ARG A 76 -6.44 -7.15 4.45
CA ARG A 76 -7.70 -6.74 5.07
C ARG A 76 -7.56 -6.41 6.55
N SER A 77 -8.40 -5.51 7.03
CA SER A 77 -8.56 -5.17 8.46
C SER A 77 -9.82 -5.84 8.98
N VAL A 78 -9.74 -6.38 10.19
CA VAL A 78 -10.88 -7.00 10.86
C VAL A 78 -10.98 -6.44 12.27
N GLU A 79 -12.15 -5.91 12.58
CA GLU A 79 -12.43 -5.30 13.85
C GLU A 79 -13.03 -6.33 14.83
N PHE A 80 -12.57 -6.27 16.08
CA PHE A 80 -13.04 -7.10 17.17
C PHE A 80 -13.34 -6.24 18.40
N SER A 81 -14.43 -6.55 19.10
CA SER A 81 -14.75 -5.94 20.41
C SER A 81 -14.41 -6.84 21.60
N GLN A 82 -13.85 -8.02 21.33
CA GLN A 82 -13.53 -9.03 22.34
C GLN A 82 -12.19 -9.70 22.03
N TRP A 83 -11.30 -9.73 23.02
CA TRP A 83 -10.00 -10.41 22.93
C TRP A 83 -10.13 -11.88 22.49
N GLU A 84 -11.11 -12.59 23.03
CA GLU A 84 -11.33 -14.01 22.73
C GLU A 84 -11.61 -14.29 21.25
N GLN A 85 -12.11 -13.30 20.51
CA GLN A 85 -12.30 -13.39 19.06
C GLN A 85 -11.04 -12.94 18.32
N ALA A 86 -10.41 -11.84 18.75
CA ALA A 86 -9.21 -11.30 18.12
C ALA A 86 -8.04 -12.29 18.17
N LYS A 87 -7.86 -13.01 19.29
CA LYS A 87 -6.73 -13.93 19.48
C LYS A 87 -6.69 -15.07 18.46
N ASP A 88 -7.84 -15.50 17.95
CA ASP A 88 -7.92 -16.57 16.93
C ASP A 88 -7.33 -16.12 15.58
N TYR A 89 -7.16 -14.81 15.40
CA TYR A 89 -6.50 -14.23 14.24
C TYR A 89 -5.03 -13.92 14.51
N LEU A 90 -4.56 -13.84 15.75
CA LEU A 90 -3.16 -13.51 16.06
C LEU A 90 -2.24 -14.73 16.03
N LEU A 91 -0.98 -14.56 15.61
CA LEU A 91 0.03 -15.60 15.77
C LEU A 91 0.37 -15.80 17.26
N PRO A 92 0.78 -17.00 17.69
CA PRO A 92 1.10 -17.27 19.10
C PRO A 92 2.08 -16.27 19.72
N LYS A 93 3.14 -15.89 18.99
CA LYS A 93 4.13 -14.90 19.45
C LYS A 93 3.53 -13.51 19.71
N ASP A 94 2.51 -13.12 18.95
CA ASP A 94 1.90 -11.79 19.06
C ASP A 94 0.88 -11.80 20.20
N GLN A 95 0.19 -12.93 20.42
CA GLN A 95 -0.61 -13.13 21.63
C GLN A 95 0.25 -13.07 22.90
N GLU A 96 1.42 -13.71 22.89
CA GLU A 96 2.40 -13.65 23.98
C GLU A 96 2.88 -12.21 24.21
N ARG A 97 3.25 -11.49 23.14
CA ARG A 97 3.65 -10.07 23.22
C ARG A 97 2.57 -9.20 23.84
N ILE A 98 1.31 -9.30 23.39
CA ILE A 98 0.19 -8.52 23.96
C ILE A 98 0.01 -8.87 25.45
N ALA A 99 0.05 -10.14 25.81
CA ALA A 99 -0.06 -10.58 27.20
C ALA A 99 1.06 -10.01 28.07
N GLU A 100 2.31 -10.09 27.62
CA GLU A 100 3.48 -9.57 28.33
C GLU A 100 3.45 -8.05 28.50
N LEU A 101 3.10 -7.31 27.44
CA LEU A 101 2.96 -5.85 27.50
C LEU A 101 1.85 -5.45 28.46
N THR A 102 0.69 -6.09 28.37
CA THR A 102 -0.43 -5.82 29.26
C THR A 102 -0.09 -6.12 30.72
N GLN A 103 0.63 -7.22 30.98
CA GLN A 103 1.09 -7.57 32.33
C GLN A 103 2.06 -6.52 32.89
N LYS A 104 2.99 -6.02 32.08
CA LYS A 104 3.92 -4.95 32.50
C LYS A 104 3.15 -3.68 32.84
N ILE A 105 2.19 -3.28 32.01
CA ILE A 105 1.33 -2.11 32.24
C ILE A 105 0.54 -2.28 33.54
N ASN A 106 -0.09 -3.44 33.75
CA ASN A 106 -0.83 -3.71 34.99
C ASN A 106 0.09 -3.65 36.23
N THR A 107 1.31 -4.17 36.14
CA THR A 107 2.27 -4.12 37.26
C THR A 107 2.67 -2.69 37.61
N ALA A 108 2.91 -1.85 36.59
CA ALA A 108 3.19 -0.43 36.79
C ALA A 108 1.97 0.32 37.34
N TYR A 109 0.77 -0.01 36.86
CA TYR A 109 -0.49 0.52 37.36
C TYR A 109 -0.71 0.18 38.84
N GLU A 110 -0.48 -1.06 39.27
CA GLU A 110 -0.58 -1.46 40.69
C GLU A 110 0.39 -0.68 41.59
N ALA A 111 1.55 -0.26 41.06
CA ALA A 111 2.55 0.50 41.80
C ALA A 111 2.23 2.01 41.89
N LEU A 112 1.69 2.58 40.81
CA LEU A 112 1.48 4.02 40.66
C LEU A 112 0.05 4.46 40.97
N GLY A 113 -0.92 3.55 40.85
CA GLY A 113 -2.36 3.81 40.99
C GLY A 113 -2.95 4.65 39.86
N ASP A 114 -2.18 4.88 38.79
CA ASP A 114 -2.49 5.78 37.68
C ASP A 114 -2.01 5.10 36.38
N ILE A 115 -2.94 4.87 35.46
CA ILE A 115 -2.65 4.14 34.22
C ILE A 115 -1.86 4.99 33.23
N GLU A 116 -2.01 6.31 33.26
CA GLU A 116 -1.31 7.21 32.36
C GLU A 116 0.16 7.24 32.69
N GLN A 117 0.47 7.35 33.98
CA GLN A 117 1.85 7.30 34.47
C GLN A 117 2.46 5.91 34.30
N ALA A 118 1.67 4.84 34.46
CA ALA A 118 2.11 3.48 34.21
C ALA A 118 2.48 3.27 32.74
N ALA A 119 1.62 3.71 31.82
CA ALA A 119 1.89 3.69 30.40
C ALA A 119 3.11 4.56 30.06
N GLU A 120 3.16 5.82 30.47
CA GLU A 120 4.30 6.74 30.21
C GLU A 120 5.64 6.14 30.68
N SER A 121 5.68 5.54 31.88
CA SER A 121 6.90 4.92 32.40
C SER A 121 7.40 3.71 31.61
N LEU A 122 6.53 3.08 30.81
CA LEU A 122 6.85 1.91 30.00
C LEU A 122 7.01 2.25 28.52
N LEU A 123 6.28 3.24 28.02
CA LEU A 123 6.29 3.71 26.64
C LEU A 123 7.53 4.51 26.27
N GLU A 124 8.25 5.08 27.26
CA GLU A 124 9.56 5.69 26.99
C GLU A 124 10.59 4.68 26.46
N ASP A 125 10.41 3.38 26.75
CA ASP A 125 11.34 2.30 26.38
C ASP A 125 10.73 1.28 25.39
N ILE A 126 9.46 1.44 24.99
CA ILE A 126 8.74 0.47 24.16
C ILE A 126 8.03 1.20 23.03
N ASP A 127 8.47 0.95 21.80
CA ASP A 127 7.72 1.30 20.60
C ASP A 127 6.46 0.40 20.53
N LEU A 128 5.30 0.99 20.84
CA LEU A 128 4.00 0.38 20.57
C LEU A 128 3.58 0.74 19.15
N LEU A 129 3.14 -0.27 18.40
CA LEU A 129 2.41 -0.06 17.15
C LEU A 129 0.96 0.37 17.49
N GLY A 130 0.34 1.21 16.65
CA GLY A 130 -0.98 1.79 16.94
C GLY A 130 -2.07 0.74 17.17
N SER A 131 -2.06 -0.37 16.43
CA SER A 131 -3.03 -1.45 16.64
C SER A 131 -2.75 -2.31 17.90
N GLU A 132 -1.54 -2.25 18.48
CA GLU A 132 -1.25 -2.99 19.73
C GLU A 132 -2.02 -2.37 20.88
N VAL A 133 -2.21 -1.04 20.89
CA VAL A 133 -2.90 -0.32 21.97
C VAL A 133 -4.33 -0.85 22.13
N GLY A 134 -5.08 -0.95 21.04
CA GLY A 134 -6.43 -1.51 21.06
C GLY A 134 -6.45 -2.97 21.54
N LEU A 135 -5.52 -3.80 21.07
CA LEU A 135 -5.43 -5.21 21.46
C LEU A 135 -5.04 -5.39 22.93
N ILE A 136 -4.13 -4.56 23.46
CA ILE A 136 -3.80 -4.48 24.89
C ILE A 136 -5.04 -4.10 25.69
N GLY A 137 -5.82 -3.12 25.23
CA GLY A 137 -7.08 -2.74 25.87
C GLY A 137 -8.11 -3.88 25.91
N LEU A 138 -8.28 -4.61 24.81
CA LEU A 138 -9.14 -5.80 24.78
C LEU A 138 -8.65 -6.91 25.71
N TYR A 139 -7.33 -7.16 25.76
CA TYR A 139 -6.73 -8.14 26.66
C TYR A 139 -6.93 -7.75 28.13
N ALA A 140 -6.67 -6.48 28.46
CA ALA A 140 -6.88 -5.89 29.77
C ALA A 140 -8.33 -6.04 30.24
N LYS A 141 -9.30 -5.75 29.37
CA LYS A 141 -10.73 -5.94 29.66
C LYS A 141 -11.08 -7.39 29.97
N ALA A 142 -10.43 -8.34 29.32
CA ALA A 142 -10.66 -9.77 29.53
C ALA A 142 -10.02 -10.33 30.81
N TYR A 143 -8.81 -9.87 31.17
CA TYR A 143 -7.98 -10.51 32.20
C TYR A 143 -7.59 -9.62 33.40
N TYR A 144 -7.68 -8.29 33.26
CA TYR A 144 -7.35 -7.30 34.28
C TYR A 144 -8.47 -6.25 34.44
N PRO A 145 -9.73 -6.65 34.73
CA PRO A 145 -10.88 -5.75 34.71
C PRO A 145 -10.79 -4.59 35.73
N GLU A 146 -10.06 -4.78 36.84
CA GLU A 146 -9.82 -3.74 37.84
C GLU A 146 -8.96 -2.59 37.30
N MET A 147 -7.98 -2.90 36.43
CA MET A 147 -7.17 -1.90 35.74
C MET A 147 -8.04 -1.04 34.81
N VAL A 148 -9.01 -1.64 34.13
CA VAL A 148 -9.91 -0.95 33.18
C VAL A 148 -10.95 -0.10 33.92
N THR A 149 -11.57 -0.64 34.98
CA THR A 149 -12.62 0.07 35.74
C THR A 149 -12.11 1.27 36.51
N ALA A 150 -10.84 1.26 36.93
CA ALA A 150 -10.23 2.39 37.63
C ALA A 150 -9.65 3.46 36.69
N ALA A 151 -9.54 3.17 35.40
CA ALA A 151 -8.85 3.98 34.41
C ALA A 151 -9.77 4.82 33.50
N GLU A 152 -11.10 4.78 33.65
CA GLU A 152 -12.04 5.35 32.67
C GLU A 152 -11.89 4.78 31.22
N LEU A 153 -11.13 3.70 31.03
CA LEU A 153 -10.92 3.01 29.74
C LEU A 153 -12.17 2.35 29.13
N GLU A 154 -13.30 2.32 29.85
CA GLU A 154 -14.54 1.68 29.38
C GLU A 154 -15.19 2.45 28.21
N GLU A 155 -14.97 3.77 28.08
CA GLU A 155 -15.46 4.56 26.94
C GLU A 155 -14.47 4.62 25.76
N ASP A 156 -13.18 4.31 25.96
CA ASP A 156 -12.12 4.53 24.95
C ASP A 156 -11.64 3.27 24.18
N VAL A 157 -11.97 2.04 24.63
CA VAL A 157 -11.61 0.80 23.90
C VAL A 157 -12.85 -0.03 23.59
N GLU A 158 -13.62 0.41 22.59
CA GLU A 158 -14.77 -0.33 22.06
C GLU A 158 -14.34 -1.51 21.19
N SER A 159 -13.24 -1.35 20.45
CA SER A 159 -12.76 -2.33 19.49
C SER A 159 -11.26 -2.22 19.20
N ALA A 160 -10.72 -3.24 18.54
CA ALA A 160 -9.38 -3.25 18.00
C ALA A 160 -9.37 -3.92 16.62
N SER A 161 -8.51 -3.43 15.74
CA SER A 161 -8.31 -3.99 14.40
C SER A 161 -7.12 -4.94 14.36
N VAL A 162 -7.27 -6.02 13.58
CA VAL A 162 -6.18 -6.92 13.19
C VAL A 162 -6.03 -6.87 11.68
N HIS A 163 -4.83 -6.54 11.18
CA HIS A 163 -4.54 -6.54 9.75
C HIS A 163 -3.99 -7.91 9.31
N LEU A 164 -4.52 -8.41 8.20
CA LEU A 164 -4.32 -9.76 7.71
C LEU A 164 -3.87 -9.74 6.25
N ILE A 165 -2.95 -10.63 5.90
CA ILE A 165 -2.67 -11.06 4.53
C ILE A 165 -3.28 -12.44 4.31
N GLU A 166 -4.11 -12.58 3.30
CA GLU A 166 -4.86 -13.80 3.03
C GLU A 166 -4.78 -14.18 1.55
N LEU A 167 -4.72 -15.48 1.27
CA LEU A 167 -4.95 -16.06 -0.04
C LEU A 167 -6.42 -16.45 -0.17
N LEU A 168 -7.06 -15.97 -1.22
CA LEU A 168 -8.47 -16.17 -1.52
C LEU A 168 -8.64 -16.75 -2.92
N GLU A 169 -9.52 -17.74 -3.05
CA GLU A 169 -10.00 -18.21 -4.35
C GLU A 169 -11.26 -17.43 -4.74
N LEU A 170 -11.29 -16.90 -5.96
CA LEU A 170 -12.45 -16.26 -6.59
C LEU A 170 -12.72 -16.95 -7.92
N ARG A 171 -13.75 -17.80 -7.95
CA ARG A 171 -14.09 -18.60 -9.13
C ARG A 171 -15.52 -18.34 -9.56
N ASN A 172 -15.71 -18.00 -10.83
CA ASN A 172 -17.03 -17.71 -11.40
C ASN A 172 -17.84 -16.68 -10.58
N GLY A 173 -17.16 -15.70 -9.99
CA GLY A 173 -17.78 -14.66 -9.16
C GLY A 173 -18.16 -15.06 -7.74
N ALA A 174 -17.80 -16.27 -7.29
CA ALA A 174 -18.03 -16.71 -5.91
C ALA A 174 -16.70 -16.87 -5.17
N LEU A 175 -16.70 -16.46 -3.90
CA LEU A 175 -15.60 -16.73 -2.98
C LEU A 175 -15.52 -18.22 -2.67
N GLY A 176 -14.35 -18.79 -2.89
CA GLY A 176 -14.02 -20.18 -2.62
C GLY A 176 -13.20 -20.32 -1.34
N SER A 177 -12.14 -21.11 -1.43
CA SER A 177 -11.24 -21.33 -0.30
C SER A 177 -10.53 -20.06 0.15
N LYS A 178 -10.26 -19.99 1.46
CA LYS A 178 -9.58 -18.86 2.11
C LYS A 178 -8.53 -19.40 3.07
N ARG A 179 -7.33 -18.84 3.00
CA ARG A 179 -6.21 -19.20 3.89
C ARG A 179 -5.45 -17.95 4.31
N THR A 180 -5.30 -17.75 5.61
CA THR A 180 -4.47 -16.67 6.14
C THR A 180 -2.99 -17.01 5.98
N LEU A 181 -2.22 -16.08 5.41
CA LEU A 181 -0.79 -16.22 5.12
C LEU A 181 0.08 -15.47 6.15
N GLY A 182 -0.45 -14.36 6.67
CA GLY A 182 0.14 -13.59 7.76
C GLY A 182 -1.00 -12.91 8.51
N SER A 183 -1.19 -13.25 9.78
CA SER A 183 -2.45 -12.97 10.47
C SER A 183 -2.35 -11.91 11.58
N ALA A 184 -1.20 -11.25 11.71
CA ALA A 184 -0.94 -10.34 12.81
C ALA A 184 -0.07 -9.16 12.35
N LEU A 185 -0.44 -8.56 11.23
CA LEU A 185 0.12 -7.25 10.92
C LEU A 185 -0.60 -6.27 11.84
N MET A 186 0.18 -5.62 12.69
CA MET A 186 -0.33 -4.62 13.65
C MET A 186 -0.32 -3.22 13.03
N LEU A 187 -0.08 -3.16 11.72
CA LEU A 187 0.04 -1.95 10.94
C LEU A 187 -0.68 -2.13 9.60
N PRO A 188 -1.23 -1.05 9.03
CA PRO A 188 -1.80 -1.05 7.69
C PRO A 188 -0.79 -1.53 6.63
N VAL A 189 -1.31 -2.10 5.55
CA VAL A 189 -0.51 -2.52 4.39
C VAL A 189 -0.72 -1.54 3.23
N TRP A 190 0.36 -0.93 2.76
CA TRP A 190 0.29 0.18 1.80
C TRP A 190 0.45 -0.25 0.35
N SER A 191 1.14 -1.37 0.12
CA SER A 191 1.25 -1.99 -1.19
C SER A 191 1.31 -3.50 -1.06
N LEU A 192 0.88 -4.21 -2.11
CA LEU A 192 0.88 -5.67 -2.16
C LEU A 192 1.20 -6.13 -3.59
N ARG A 193 2.22 -6.98 -3.75
CA ARG A 193 2.65 -7.51 -5.05
C ARG A 193 2.99 -8.99 -4.95
N VAL A 194 2.44 -9.80 -5.87
CA VAL A 194 2.74 -11.22 -6.00
C VAL A 194 3.97 -11.41 -6.88
N SER A 195 4.84 -12.37 -6.53
CA SER A 195 6.00 -12.71 -7.35
C SER A 195 5.55 -13.26 -8.72
N PRO A 196 6.29 -13.02 -9.82
CA PRO A 196 5.91 -13.49 -11.16
C PRO A 196 5.66 -15.00 -11.30
N ASP A 197 6.13 -15.82 -10.36
CA ASP A 197 5.95 -17.27 -10.33
C ASP A 197 4.83 -17.75 -9.36
N ASP A 198 4.06 -16.82 -8.79
CA ASP A 198 2.98 -17.06 -7.81
C ASP A 198 3.40 -17.81 -6.54
N THR A 199 4.68 -17.75 -6.16
CA THR A 199 5.18 -18.48 -4.97
C THR A 199 5.31 -17.63 -3.72
N ALA A 200 5.39 -16.30 -3.86
CA ALA A 200 5.53 -15.36 -2.78
C ALA A 200 4.70 -14.09 -3.02
N ALA A 201 4.47 -13.33 -1.95
CA ALA A 201 3.96 -11.96 -2.03
C ALA A 201 4.78 -11.04 -1.15
N ALA A 202 5.01 -9.82 -1.62
CA ALA A 202 5.67 -8.76 -0.88
C ALA A 202 4.70 -7.63 -0.60
N PHE A 203 4.91 -6.96 0.53
CA PHE A 203 4.07 -5.86 0.94
C PHE A 203 4.84 -4.87 1.83
N SER A 204 4.51 -3.59 1.74
CA SER A 204 4.97 -2.58 2.68
C SER A 204 3.93 -2.36 3.76
N SER A 205 4.39 -2.14 4.99
CA SER A 205 3.51 -1.91 6.14
C SER A 205 4.14 -0.93 7.13
N GLY A 206 3.35 -0.01 7.66
CA GLY A 206 3.83 1.12 8.45
C GLY A 206 2.71 2.08 8.86
N GLU A 207 2.97 2.95 9.84
CA GLU A 207 2.17 4.13 10.15
C GLU A 207 2.77 5.33 9.41
N VAL A 208 2.56 5.41 8.10
CA VAL A 208 3.22 6.42 7.24
C VAL A 208 2.45 7.74 7.12
N ILE A 209 1.35 7.89 7.86
CA ILE A 209 0.52 9.10 7.88
C ILE A 209 0.51 9.67 9.30
N GLY A 210 0.75 10.98 9.43
CA GLY A 210 0.66 11.73 10.67
C GLY A 210 1.98 12.36 11.11
N ASP A 211 1.91 13.35 12.02
CA ASP A 211 3.05 14.15 12.51
C ASP A 211 4.20 13.32 13.14
N ASP A 212 3.92 12.06 13.49
CA ASP A 212 4.85 11.12 14.14
C ASP A 212 5.00 9.83 13.30
N ALA A 213 4.75 9.90 11.98
CA ALA A 213 4.78 8.74 11.10
C ALA A 213 6.13 8.03 11.08
N ASP A 214 6.11 6.72 11.31
CA ASP A 214 7.28 5.87 11.15
C ASP A 214 7.41 5.40 9.70
N PRO A 215 8.64 5.31 9.18
CA PRO A 215 8.83 4.89 7.81
C PRO A 215 8.42 3.41 7.64
N ALA A 216 7.82 3.09 6.49
CA ALA A 216 7.34 1.74 6.23
C ALA A 216 8.46 0.71 6.30
N SER A 217 8.09 -0.53 6.64
CA SER A 217 8.94 -1.70 6.54
C SER A 217 8.47 -2.59 5.39
N LEU A 218 9.42 -3.26 4.73
CA LEU A 218 9.16 -4.20 3.66
C LEU A 218 9.09 -5.62 4.22
N TYR A 219 8.07 -6.36 3.81
CA TYR A 219 7.87 -7.75 4.20
C TYR A 219 7.64 -8.64 2.99
N VAL A 220 7.89 -9.93 3.18
CA VAL A 220 7.63 -10.98 2.20
C VAL A 220 7.01 -12.20 2.88
N VAL A 221 6.10 -12.88 2.19
CA VAL A 221 5.42 -14.08 2.67
C VAL A 221 5.34 -15.15 1.59
N SER A 222 5.54 -16.41 1.99
CA SER A 222 5.38 -17.57 1.10
C SER A 222 3.90 -17.90 0.87
N LEU A 223 3.51 -18.05 -0.40
CA LEU A 223 2.17 -18.47 -0.81
C LEU A 223 2.02 -20.00 -0.81
N LYS A 224 3.09 -20.78 -0.68
CA LYS A 224 3.00 -22.25 -0.60
C LYS A 224 2.73 -22.72 0.83
N ASP A 225 3.59 -22.31 1.75
CA ASP A 225 3.67 -22.89 3.09
C ASP A 225 3.04 -21.99 4.17
N GLY A 226 2.66 -20.76 3.81
CA GLY A 226 1.73 -19.91 4.56
C GLY A 226 2.09 -19.57 6.01
N ALA A 227 3.35 -19.66 6.43
CA ALA A 227 3.69 -19.62 7.86
C ALA A 227 4.85 -18.69 8.28
N ALA A 228 5.39 -17.85 7.40
CA ALA A 228 6.44 -16.90 7.81
C ALA A 228 6.40 -15.64 6.97
N VAL A 229 5.67 -14.62 7.46
CA VAL A 229 5.98 -13.24 7.09
C VAL A 229 7.39 -12.94 7.59
N ARG A 230 8.27 -12.51 6.69
CA ARG A 230 9.65 -12.13 6.99
C ARG A 230 9.83 -10.66 6.67
N LYS A 231 10.41 -9.91 7.61
CA LYS A 231 10.83 -8.54 7.37
C LYS A 231 12.10 -8.54 6.51
N VAL A 232 12.06 -7.81 5.41
CA VAL A 232 13.12 -7.70 4.41
C VAL A 232 14.00 -6.50 4.72
N ALA A 233 13.39 -5.34 4.98
CA ALA A 233 14.07 -4.10 5.27
C ALA A 233 13.19 -3.17 6.10
N ASP A 234 13.84 -2.31 6.88
CA ASP A 234 13.24 -1.16 7.55
C ASP A 234 13.44 0.11 6.70
N HIS A 235 12.67 1.15 6.98
CA HIS A 235 12.81 2.48 6.38
C HIS A 235 12.74 2.50 4.85
N VAL A 236 11.72 1.82 4.30
CA VAL A 236 11.47 1.71 2.87
C VAL A 236 10.39 2.69 2.41
N THR A 237 10.39 3.00 1.12
CA THR A 237 9.25 3.65 0.47
C THR A 237 8.11 2.65 0.25
N LEU A 238 6.92 3.13 -0.08
CA LEU A 238 5.73 2.29 -0.08
C LEU A 238 5.65 1.25 -1.19
N TYR A 239 6.33 1.43 -2.32
CA TYR A 239 6.06 0.66 -3.54
C TYR A 239 7.29 -0.12 -4.05
N PRO A 240 7.60 -1.27 -3.44
CA PRO A 240 8.57 -2.23 -3.95
C PRO A 240 8.04 -2.95 -5.20
N ASP A 241 8.92 -3.68 -5.90
CA ASP A 241 8.52 -4.59 -6.97
C ASP A 241 9.43 -5.82 -7.08
N TRP A 242 8.95 -6.86 -7.76
CA TRP A 242 9.68 -8.11 -7.95
C TRP A 242 10.55 -8.08 -9.20
N THR A 243 11.75 -8.65 -9.12
CA THR A 243 12.50 -9.00 -10.31
C THR A 243 11.75 -10.08 -11.10
N ARG A 244 11.93 -10.08 -12.43
CA ARG A 244 11.24 -10.99 -13.37
C ARG A 244 11.43 -12.47 -13.02
N ASP A 245 12.57 -12.83 -12.45
CA ASP A 245 12.92 -14.20 -12.07
C ASP A 245 12.34 -14.63 -10.71
N SER A 246 11.55 -13.77 -10.05
CA SER A 246 10.93 -14.01 -8.74
C SER A 246 11.90 -14.23 -7.59
N ARG A 247 13.20 -13.89 -7.76
CA ARG A 247 14.23 -14.12 -6.74
C ARG A 247 14.43 -12.94 -5.80
N SER A 248 14.31 -11.72 -6.33
CA SER A 248 14.66 -10.52 -5.60
C SER A 248 13.52 -9.50 -5.56
N LEU A 249 13.52 -8.69 -4.51
CA LEU A 249 12.71 -7.49 -4.39
C LEU A 249 13.58 -6.27 -4.67
N VAL A 250 13.07 -5.36 -5.49
CA VAL A 250 13.67 -4.04 -5.72
C VAL A 250 12.82 -2.99 -5.01
N TYR A 251 13.46 -2.14 -4.22
CA TYR A 251 12.79 -1.14 -3.40
C TYR A 251 13.69 0.08 -3.16
N ALA A 252 13.07 1.22 -2.83
CA ALA A 252 13.79 2.38 -2.36
C ALA A 252 13.79 2.42 -0.81
N ALA A 253 14.90 2.85 -0.23
CA ALA A 253 15.09 2.95 1.21
C ALA A 253 15.99 4.14 1.59
N SER A 254 15.85 4.60 2.84
CA SER A 254 16.62 5.71 3.39
C SER A 254 17.13 5.36 4.79
N ASP A 255 18.31 5.85 5.16
CA ASP A 255 18.78 5.76 6.55
C ASP A 255 18.05 6.77 7.46
N ASN A 256 17.50 7.85 6.88
CA ASN A 256 16.66 8.82 7.57
C ASN A 256 15.19 8.44 7.46
N ALA A 257 14.40 8.76 8.50
CA ALA A 257 12.95 8.68 8.44
C ALA A 257 12.40 9.58 7.32
N PHE A 258 11.29 9.16 6.70
CA PHE A 258 10.53 9.98 5.77
C PHE A 258 9.58 10.85 6.60
N CYS A 259 9.78 12.16 6.63
CA CYS A 259 8.91 13.10 7.33
C CYS A 259 8.37 14.13 6.33
N ASP A 260 7.08 14.46 6.43
CA ASP A 260 6.45 15.63 5.79
C ASP A 260 6.70 15.77 4.28
N ASP A 261 6.71 14.65 3.53
CA ASP A 261 6.94 14.60 2.08
C ASP A 261 8.24 15.27 1.60
N GLU A 262 9.19 15.54 2.52
CA GLU A 262 10.47 16.11 2.15
C GLU A 262 11.36 15.06 1.48
N PRO A 263 12.03 15.40 0.36
CA PRO A 263 12.93 14.47 -0.30
C PRO A 263 14.16 14.21 0.58
N VAL A 264 14.39 12.94 0.90
CA VAL A 264 15.57 12.48 1.63
C VAL A 264 16.55 11.77 0.71
N SER A 265 17.83 11.74 1.11
CA SER A 265 18.83 10.92 0.43
C SER A 265 18.53 9.44 0.67
N GLY A 266 18.26 8.70 -0.40
CA GLY A 266 17.98 7.28 -0.37
C GLY A 266 18.77 6.47 -1.39
N ARG A 267 18.42 5.19 -1.44
CA ARG A 267 19.03 4.16 -2.28
C ARG A 267 17.93 3.30 -2.89
N ILE A 268 18.11 2.90 -4.14
CA ILE A 268 17.37 1.79 -4.74
C ILE A 268 18.23 0.54 -4.59
N LEU A 269 17.65 -0.47 -3.97
CA LEU A 269 18.30 -1.69 -3.54
C LEU A 269 17.64 -2.90 -4.20
N SER A 270 18.40 -3.97 -4.44
CA SER A 270 17.88 -5.30 -4.79
C SER A 270 18.23 -6.30 -3.69
N GLN A 271 17.21 -6.88 -3.06
CA GLN A 271 17.37 -7.90 -2.03
C GLN A 271 16.92 -9.25 -2.56
N CYS A 272 17.85 -10.21 -2.61
CA CYS A 272 17.49 -11.61 -2.86
C CYS A 272 16.71 -12.16 -1.66
N VAL A 273 15.49 -12.62 -1.90
CA VAL A 273 14.57 -13.15 -0.88
C VAL A 273 14.15 -14.59 -1.15
N CYS A 274 14.27 -15.07 -2.40
CA CYS A 274 13.89 -16.41 -2.79
C CYS A 274 15.02 -17.15 -3.53
N ASP A 275 15.11 -18.45 -3.31
CA ASP A 275 15.92 -19.37 -4.11
C ASP A 275 15.05 -20.47 -4.76
N GLU A 276 15.69 -21.49 -5.33
CA GLU A 276 14.99 -22.63 -5.96
C GLU A 276 14.11 -23.44 -5.00
N LYS A 277 14.33 -23.33 -3.69
CA LYS A 277 13.56 -24.00 -2.64
C LYS A 277 12.42 -23.12 -2.11
N GLY A 278 12.42 -21.82 -2.43
CA GLY A 278 11.42 -20.86 -2.01
C GLY A 278 12.02 -19.74 -1.16
N LEU A 279 11.23 -19.23 -0.22
CA LEU A 279 11.60 -18.07 0.59
C LEU A 279 12.80 -18.37 1.54
N LEU A 280 13.85 -17.56 1.44
CA LEU A 280 15.09 -17.67 2.23
C LEU A 280 14.87 -17.33 3.70
N GLU A 281 15.45 -18.12 4.62
CA GLU A 281 15.32 -17.93 6.08
C GLU A 281 15.94 -16.62 6.57
N THR A 282 17.05 -16.24 5.96
CA THR A 282 17.79 -15.01 6.25
C THR A 282 18.20 -14.39 4.92
N PHE A 283 18.32 -13.06 4.90
CA PHE A 283 18.70 -12.31 3.72
C PHE A 283 20.14 -11.79 3.88
N GLU A 284 20.94 -11.88 2.81
CA GLU A 284 22.27 -11.27 2.76
C GLU A 284 22.16 -9.74 2.57
N GLU A 285 23.28 -9.02 2.57
CA GLU A 285 23.27 -7.58 2.28
C GLU A 285 22.71 -7.31 0.87
N PRO A 286 21.80 -6.33 0.69
CA PRO A 286 21.22 -6.05 -0.61
C PRO A 286 22.23 -5.39 -1.55
N ASP A 287 22.06 -5.63 -2.85
CA ASP A 287 22.82 -4.96 -3.89
C ASP A 287 22.34 -3.52 -4.06
N LEU A 288 23.28 -2.57 -4.03
CA LEU A 288 23.01 -1.16 -4.32
C LEU A 288 22.92 -0.94 -5.84
N LEU A 289 21.77 -0.45 -6.31
CA LEU A 289 21.55 -0.15 -7.73
C LEU A 289 21.74 1.34 -8.03
N VAL A 290 21.09 2.22 -7.25
CA VAL A 290 21.04 3.66 -7.53
C VAL A 290 21.07 4.46 -6.23
N TYR A 291 21.78 5.58 -6.21
CA TYR A 291 21.58 6.64 -5.21
C TYR A 291 20.56 7.65 -5.77
N ALA A 292 19.54 7.99 -4.98
CA ALA A 292 18.46 8.86 -5.41
C ALA A 292 17.95 9.73 -4.26
N MET A 293 17.37 10.88 -4.58
CA MET A 293 16.57 11.66 -3.63
C MET A 293 15.12 11.17 -3.75
N VAL A 294 14.54 10.69 -2.65
CA VAL A 294 13.25 9.99 -2.61
C VAL A 294 12.40 10.48 -1.45
N ASP A 295 11.09 10.32 -1.57
CA ASP A 295 10.09 10.53 -0.53
C ASP A 295 9.42 9.17 -0.17
N SER A 296 8.44 9.20 0.74
CA SER A 296 7.69 8.02 1.17
C SER A 296 6.94 7.32 0.01
N LEU A 297 6.47 8.10 -0.98
CA LEU A 297 5.69 7.63 -2.13
C LEU A 297 6.54 7.17 -3.31
N SER A 298 7.85 7.41 -3.29
CA SER A 298 8.74 7.09 -4.39
C SER A 298 8.65 5.62 -4.75
N ARG A 299 8.36 5.34 -6.02
CA ARG A 299 7.94 4.04 -6.52
C ARG A 299 9.00 3.43 -7.40
N VAL A 300 9.15 2.11 -7.31
CA VAL A 300 9.99 1.32 -8.22
C VAL A 300 9.12 0.29 -8.94
N ARG A 301 9.39 0.08 -10.23
CA ARG A 301 8.78 -0.96 -11.06
C ARG A 301 9.82 -1.66 -11.91
N CYS A 302 9.84 -2.99 -11.85
CA CYS A 302 10.66 -3.82 -12.71
C CYS A 302 9.92 -4.07 -14.02
N LEU A 303 10.59 -3.84 -15.15
CA LEU A 303 10.02 -4.02 -16.47
C LEU A 303 10.29 -5.44 -17.01
N PRO A 304 9.51 -5.90 -18.01
CA PRO A 304 9.71 -7.21 -18.64
C PRO A 304 11.10 -7.43 -19.25
N ASP A 305 11.82 -6.36 -19.58
CA ASP A 305 13.19 -6.39 -20.12
C ASP A 305 14.28 -6.29 -19.04
N GLU A 306 13.92 -6.50 -17.77
CA GLU A 306 14.80 -6.47 -16.59
C GLU A 306 15.38 -5.11 -16.22
N SER A 307 15.09 -4.06 -17.01
CA SER A 307 15.30 -2.69 -16.57
C SER A 307 14.26 -2.29 -15.52
N LEU A 308 14.51 -1.20 -14.81
CA LEU A 308 13.61 -0.68 -13.79
C LEU A 308 13.29 0.79 -14.06
N VAL A 309 12.04 1.15 -13.79
CA VAL A 309 11.55 2.53 -13.78
C VAL A 309 11.29 2.93 -12.34
N PHE A 310 11.72 4.12 -11.96
CA PHE A 310 11.53 4.63 -10.61
C PHE A 310 11.24 6.12 -10.60
N SER A 311 10.54 6.58 -9.57
CA SER A 311 10.35 7.99 -9.30
C SER A 311 11.39 8.51 -8.30
N ALA A 312 11.95 9.68 -8.58
CA ALA A 312 12.93 10.36 -7.72
C ALA A 312 13.02 11.86 -8.03
N PHE A 313 13.58 12.63 -7.11
CA PHE A 313 13.85 14.05 -7.28
C PHE A 313 15.20 14.26 -7.98
N GLU A 314 15.24 15.12 -9.00
CA GLU A 314 16.48 15.44 -9.70
C GLU A 314 17.21 16.63 -9.11
N VAL A 315 18.09 16.35 -8.15
CA VAL A 315 18.89 17.39 -7.48
C VAL A 315 20.29 17.47 -8.09
N SER A 316 20.72 18.69 -8.41
CA SER A 316 22.11 18.97 -8.79
C SER A 316 22.89 19.47 -7.58
N PHE A 317 23.97 18.79 -7.20
CA PHE A 317 24.81 19.20 -6.07
C PHE A 317 26.07 19.95 -6.50
N PRO A 318 26.57 20.91 -5.69
CA PRO A 318 25.95 21.43 -4.45
C PRO A 318 24.70 22.28 -4.73
N ALA A 319 23.77 22.32 -3.77
CA ALA A 319 22.47 23.01 -3.85
C ALA A 319 22.18 23.80 -2.57
N VAL A 320 21.40 24.87 -2.66
CA VAL A 320 20.69 25.49 -1.52
C VAL A 320 19.26 24.96 -1.42
N PRO A 321 18.52 25.14 -0.31
CA PRO A 321 17.15 24.67 -0.19
C PRO A 321 16.23 25.14 -1.33
N GLU A 322 16.42 26.36 -1.82
CA GLU A 322 15.66 26.93 -2.94
C GLU A 322 15.99 26.28 -4.30
N ASP A 323 17.08 25.51 -4.42
CA ASP A 323 17.43 24.74 -5.62
C ASP A 323 16.78 23.34 -5.61
N LEU A 324 16.16 22.92 -4.49
CA LEU A 324 15.50 21.62 -4.42
C LEU A 324 14.25 21.61 -5.30
N PRO A 325 14.10 20.63 -6.20
CA PRO A 325 12.94 20.54 -7.06
C PRO A 325 11.72 20.17 -6.22
N GLU A 326 10.60 20.84 -6.50
CA GLU A 326 9.29 20.51 -5.90
C GLU A 326 8.65 19.30 -6.58
N GLN A 327 9.05 18.98 -7.83
CA GLN A 327 8.43 17.93 -8.63
C GLN A 327 9.31 16.69 -8.77
N ILE A 328 8.70 15.54 -8.55
CA ILE A 328 9.32 14.24 -8.82
C ILE A 328 9.43 13.97 -10.34
N ASN A 329 10.42 13.18 -10.74
CA ASN A 329 10.61 12.75 -12.13
C ASN A 329 10.68 11.23 -12.24
N LEU A 330 10.49 10.70 -13.44
CA LEU A 330 10.62 9.28 -13.74
C LEU A 330 11.93 8.97 -14.43
N PHE A 331 12.64 8.00 -13.91
CA PHE A 331 13.93 7.54 -14.40
C PHE A 331 13.89 6.08 -14.76
N ARG A 332 14.75 5.69 -15.69
CA ARG A 332 14.98 4.31 -16.09
C ARG A 332 16.44 3.95 -15.90
N PHE A 333 16.66 2.76 -15.36
CA PHE A 333 17.97 2.18 -15.14
C PHE A 333 17.99 0.74 -15.63
N ASP A 334 19.07 0.35 -16.31
CA ASP A 334 19.32 -1.02 -16.75
C ASP A 334 20.43 -1.62 -15.87
N PRO A 335 20.10 -2.54 -14.96
CA PRO A 335 21.10 -3.19 -14.10
C PRO A 335 22.17 -3.97 -14.89
N GLN A 336 21.87 -4.44 -16.11
CA GLN A 336 22.83 -5.15 -16.95
C GLN A 336 23.81 -4.19 -17.65
N HIS A 337 23.41 -2.94 -17.87
CA HIS A 337 24.21 -1.89 -18.49
C HIS A 337 24.24 -0.62 -17.61
N PRO A 338 24.88 -0.67 -16.43
CA PRO A 338 24.77 0.37 -15.39
C PRO A 338 25.48 1.69 -15.73
N SER A 339 25.83 1.93 -17.00
CA SER A 339 26.59 3.09 -17.46
C SER A 339 25.80 4.41 -17.46
N SER A 340 24.47 4.38 -17.34
CA SER A 340 23.66 5.60 -17.30
C SER A 340 22.27 5.37 -16.73
N ILE A 341 21.79 6.35 -15.97
CA ILE A 341 20.37 6.52 -15.64
C ILE A 341 19.79 7.51 -16.67
N GLY A 342 18.67 7.14 -17.30
CA GLY A 342 17.98 7.99 -18.27
C GLY A 342 16.69 8.55 -17.69
N ARG A 343 16.34 9.80 -18.02
CA ARG A 343 14.98 10.29 -17.79
C ARG A 343 14.02 9.58 -18.74
N VAL A 344 12.87 9.15 -18.23
CA VAL A 344 11.78 8.62 -19.05
C VAL A 344 10.92 9.74 -19.61
N VAL A 345 10.71 10.79 -18.81
CA VAL A 345 9.91 11.96 -19.18
C VAL A 345 10.81 13.03 -19.84
N PRO A 346 10.57 13.41 -21.10
CA PRO A 346 11.28 14.50 -21.75
C PRO A 346 11.07 15.86 -21.05
N ARG A 347 12.07 16.75 -21.16
CA ARG A 347 12.07 18.04 -20.44
C ARG A 347 10.92 18.97 -20.82
N ASP A 348 10.46 18.92 -22.05
CA ASP A 348 9.39 19.76 -22.58
C ASP A 348 8.00 19.39 -22.03
N ILE A 349 7.82 18.16 -21.54
CA ILE A 349 6.58 17.70 -20.90
C ILE A 349 6.70 17.49 -19.39
N GLN A 350 7.84 17.87 -18.79
CA GLN A 350 8.07 17.72 -17.34
C GLN A 350 7.01 18.46 -16.50
N ALA A 351 6.54 19.61 -16.98
CA ALA A 351 5.52 20.39 -16.29
C ALA A 351 4.15 19.67 -16.19
N CYS A 352 3.96 18.55 -16.90
CA CYS A 352 2.76 17.71 -16.81
C CYS A 352 2.82 16.72 -15.64
N LEU A 353 3.97 16.57 -14.98
CA LEU A 353 4.11 15.70 -13.81
C LEU A 353 3.51 16.39 -12.57
N GLY A 354 2.54 15.75 -11.95
CA GLY A 354 1.92 16.18 -10.69
C GLY A 354 2.45 15.42 -9.48
N ASP A 355 1.90 15.74 -8.31
CA ASP A 355 2.30 15.13 -7.03
C ASP A 355 2.04 13.61 -7.02
N LEU A 356 0.96 13.18 -7.66
CA LEU A 356 0.59 11.77 -7.80
C LEU A 356 1.37 11.02 -8.90
N THR A 357 2.36 11.65 -9.54
CA THR A 357 3.22 10.99 -10.56
C THR A 357 3.94 9.77 -9.99
N SER A 358 4.30 9.79 -8.70
CA SER A 358 4.88 8.65 -7.99
C SER A 358 4.00 7.40 -8.04
N LEU A 359 2.70 7.56 -8.30
CA LEU A 359 1.73 6.48 -8.37
C LEU A 359 1.60 5.89 -9.79
N PHE A 360 2.57 6.14 -10.66
CA PHE A 360 2.62 5.59 -12.02
C PHE A 360 2.56 4.06 -12.05
N GLU A 361 2.02 3.50 -13.13
CA GLU A 361 2.03 2.07 -13.38
C GLU A 361 2.38 1.77 -14.85
N PRO A 362 3.38 0.92 -15.13
CA PRO A 362 3.69 0.48 -16.48
C PRO A 362 2.62 -0.49 -17.02
N SER A 363 2.42 -0.50 -18.34
CA SER A 363 1.65 -1.54 -19.02
C SER A 363 2.33 -2.91 -18.81
N PRO A 364 1.60 -4.04 -18.94
CA PRO A 364 2.19 -5.38 -18.74
C PRO A 364 3.39 -5.70 -19.65
N ASP A 365 3.48 -5.08 -20.82
CA ASP A 365 4.62 -5.20 -21.73
C ASP A 365 5.71 -4.13 -21.53
N GLY A 366 5.51 -3.19 -20.60
CA GLY A 366 6.44 -2.13 -20.23
C GLY A 366 6.61 -1.01 -21.27
N ARG A 367 5.78 -0.98 -22.32
CA ARG A 367 5.88 0.04 -23.39
C ARG A 367 5.26 1.38 -23.01
N HIS A 368 4.26 1.34 -22.14
CA HIS A 368 3.52 2.51 -21.72
C HIS A 368 3.63 2.70 -20.20
N ILE A 369 3.58 3.95 -19.75
CA ILE A 369 3.48 4.31 -18.34
C ILE A 369 2.25 5.20 -18.17
N ALA A 370 1.29 4.77 -17.35
CA ALA A 370 0.12 5.54 -17.01
C ALA A 370 0.31 6.21 -15.65
N PHE A 371 -0.08 7.49 -15.52
CA PHE A 371 0.03 8.26 -14.28
C PHE A 371 -1.02 9.38 -14.24
N VAL A 372 -1.24 9.94 -13.05
CA VAL A 372 -2.06 11.14 -12.86
C VAL A 372 -1.15 12.37 -13.04
N GLY A 373 -1.48 13.23 -14.00
CA GLY A 373 -0.72 14.44 -14.30
C GLY A 373 -0.96 15.57 -13.29
N SER A 374 -0.24 16.67 -13.45
CA SER A 374 -0.34 17.89 -12.61
C SER A 374 -1.69 18.59 -12.68
N ASP A 375 -2.52 18.26 -13.66
CA ASP A 375 -3.88 18.77 -13.84
C ASP A 375 -4.94 17.71 -13.51
N ASP A 376 -4.56 16.72 -12.68
CA ASP A 376 -5.36 15.57 -12.24
C ASP A 376 -5.88 14.68 -13.37
N ARG A 377 -5.35 14.85 -14.58
CA ARG A 377 -5.76 14.05 -15.73
C ARG A 377 -4.86 12.83 -15.88
N ILE A 378 -5.50 11.70 -16.20
CA ILE A 378 -4.78 10.50 -16.57
C ILE A 378 -4.03 10.74 -17.88
N SER A 379 -2.73 10.47 -17.83
CA SER A 379 -1.82 10.58 -18.97
C SER A 379 -1.07 9.26 -19.16
N VAL A 380 -0.76 8.96 -20.42
CA VAL A 380 0.01 7.78 -20.81
C VAL A 380 1.23 8.22 -21.61
N LEU A 381 2.40 7.80 -21.15
CA LEU A 381 3.69 8.03 -21.80
C LEU A 381 4.14 6.77 -22.55
N ASP A 382 4.47 6.91 -23.82
CA ASP A 382 5.23 5.89 -24.56
C ASP A 382 6.70 5.97 -24.16
N VAL A 383 7.20 4.89 -23.54
CA VAL A 383 8.57 4.82 -22.99
C VAL A 383 9.63 4.95 -24.08
N SER A 384 9.35 4.48 -25.29
CA SER A 384 10.30 4.46 -26.40
C SER A 384 10.29 5.76 -27.21
N ALA A 385 9.11 6.31 -27.46
CA ALA A 385 8.91 7.52 -28.25
C ALA A 385 9.04 8.79 -27.41
N GLY A 386 8.92 8.70 -26.08
CA GLY A 386 8.84 9.85 -25.19
C GLY A 386 7.57 10.69 -25.43
N GLN A 387 6.56 10.11 -26.07
CA GLN A 387 5.33 10.81 -26.44
C GLN A 387 4.29 10.67 -25.33
N LEU A 388 3.77 11.81 -24.86
CA LEU A 388 2.68 11.87 -23.90
C LEU A 388 1.32 11.95 -24.61
N THR A 389 0.37 11.15 -24.14
CA THR A 389 -1.03 11.22 -24.54
C THR A 389 -1.89 11.48 -23.30
N GLN A 390 -2.57 12.62 -23.28
CA GLN A 390 -3.53 12.94 -22.23
C GLN A 390 -4.89 12.30 -22.57
N LEU A 391 -5.41 11.47 -21.66
CA LEU A 391 -6.61 10.67 -21.92
C LEU A 391 -7.91 11.42 -21.59
N GLN A 392 -7.88 12.31 -20.60
CA GLN A 392 -9.06 13.08 -20.17
C GLN A 392 -9.08 14.48 -20.80
N LYS A 393 -10.27 14.90 -21.25
CA LYS A 393 -10.50 16.25 -21.81
C LYS A 393 -10.81 17.28 -20.73
N GLU A 394 -11.58 16.90 -19.70
CA GLU A 394 -12.01 17.73 -18.58
C GLU A 394 -12.04 16.88 -17.31
N VAL A 395 -11.55 17.43 -16.20
CA VAL A 395 -11.58 16.86 -14.85
C VAL A 395 -11.90 18.03 -13.91
N ALA A 396 -12.72 17.81 -12.88
CA ALA A 396 -12.87 18.79 -11.81
C ALA A 396 -11.59 18.75 -10.96
N GLU A 397 -11.05 19.89 -10.52
CA GLU A 397 -9.77 19.94 -9.78
C GLU A 397 -9.74 18.89 -8.64
N SER A 398 -8.65 18.14 -8.53
CA SER A 398 -8.21 17.27 -7.42
C SER A 398 -8.91 15.92 -7.15
N ASP A 399 -9.38 15.17 -8.17
CA ASP A 399 -10.12 13.93 -7.88
C ASP A 399 -9.95 12.79 -8.93
N SER A 400 -8.71 12.37 -9.24
CA SER A 400 -8.46 11.15 -10.03
C SER A 400 -7.60 10.15 -9.26
N LEU A 401 -8.02 8.89 -9.26
CA LEU A 401 -7.24 7.79 -8.69
C LEU A 401 -6.26 7.21 -9.72
N PRO A 402 -5.13 6.63 -9.26
CA PRO A 402 -4.18 5.96 -10.14
C PRO A 402 -4.84 4.95 -11.10
N PRO A 403 -4.47 4.96 -12.39
CA PRO A 403 -5.06 4.07 -13.38
C PRO A 403 -4.60 2.61 -13.20
N GLY A 404 -5.49 1.66 -13.49
CA GLY A 404 -5.20 0.23 -13.51
C GLY A 404 -5.25 -0.33 -14.93
N TRP A 405 -4.18 -1.01 -15.35
CA TRP A 405 -4.11 -1.66 -16.67
C TRP A 405 -4.93 -2.95 -16.69
N ARG A 406 -5.75 -3.12 -17.73
CA ARG A 406 -6.45 -4.37 -18.02
C ARG A 406 -5.59 -5.30 -18.87
N ASN A 407 -4.91 -4.72 -19.85
CA ASN A 407 -3.97 -5.39 -20.75
C ASN A 407 -2.97 -4.34 -21.28
N ASN A 408 -2.29 -4.61 -22.40
CA ASN A 408 -1.29 -3.69 -22.95
C ASN A 408 -1.90 -2.38 -23.49
N ASP A 409 -3.17 -2.41 -23.88
CA ASP A 409 -3.82 -1.36 -24.68
C ASP A 409 -5.06 -0.77 -23.99
N GLU A 410 -5.50 -1.37 -22.88
CA GLU A 410 -6.70 -1.00 -22.13
C GLU A 410 -6.36 -0.67 -20.69
N LEU A 411 -6.91 0.45 -20.18
CA LEU A 411 -6.81 0.82 -18.77
C LEU A 411 -8.12 1.42 -18.26
N THR A 412 -8.34 1.27 -16.96
CA THR A 412 -9.45 1.89 -16.22
C THR A 412 -8.94 2.90 -15.22
N CYS A 413 -9.68 3.98 -15.01
CA CYS A 413 -9.43 4.91 -13.91
C CYS A 413 -10.75 5.37 -13.27
N VAL A 414 -10.66 5.79 -12.02
CA VAL A 414 -11.76 6.46 -11.32
C VAL A 414 -11.45 7.94 -11.27
N SER A 415 -12.42 8.77 -11.64
CA SER A 415 -12.26 10.22 -11.66
C SER A 415 -13.58 10.90 -11.32
N LYS A 416 -13.53 11.99 -10.56
CA LYS A 416 -14.70 12.81 -10.27
C LYS A 416 -14.78 13.93 -11.30
N GLY A 417 -15.81 13.84 -12.14
CA GLY A 417 -16.15 14.89 -13.08
C GLY A 417 -17.08 15.93 -12.46
N THR A 418 -17.45 16.92 -13.27
CA THR A 418 -18.44 17.95 -12.88
C THR A 418 -19.82 17.38 -12.57
N ASN A 419 -20.10 16.14 -12.99
CA ASN A 419 -21.39 15.45 -12.83
C ASN A 419 -21.34 14.32 -11.79
N GLY A 420 -20.27 14.23 -10.99
CA GLY A 420 -20.05 13.18 -9.99
C GLY A 420 -18.90 12.23 -10.33
N VAL A 421 -18.76 11.18 -9.53
CA VAL A 421 -17.73 10.15 -9.70
C VAL A 421 -18.04 9.27 -10.90
N SER A 422 -17.03 9.00 -11.73
CA SER A 422 -17.12 8.20 -12.94
C SER A 422 -15.97 7.20 -13.01
N VAL A 423 -16.27 6.01 -13.54
CA VAL A 423 -15.27 4.99 -13.85
C VAL A 423 -15.10 4.97 -15.35
N LEU A 424 -13.91 5.33 -15.82
CA LEU A 424 -13.60 5.53 -17.22
C LEU A 424 -12.77 4.36 -17.73
N HIS A 425 -13.03 3.93 -18.96
CA HIS A 425 -12.27 2.89 -19.65
C HIS A 425 -11.72 3.44 -20.96
N TYR A 426 -10.41 3.25 -21.15
CA TYR A 426 -9.65 3.80 -22.26
C TYR A 426 -9.05 2.69 -23.12
N PHE A 427 -9.05 2.92 -24.43
CA PHE A 427 -8.42 2.09 -25.45
C PHE A 427 -7.34 2.90 -26.18
N LEU A 428 -6.08 2.45 -26.12
CA LEU A 428 -4.94 3.18 -26.69
C LEU A 428 -4.75 2.96 -28.20
N GLU A 429 -5.19 1.83 -28.75
CA GLU A 429 -5.02 1.52 -30.19
C GLU A 429 -5.94 2.34 -31.13
N LEU A 430 -6.95 3.01 -30.59
CA LEU A 430 -7.82 3.88 -31.38
C LEU A 430 -7.12 5.23 -31.55
N SER A 431 -6.65 5.54 -32.76
CA SER A 431 -6.16 6.88 -33.10
C SER A 431 -7.27 7.73 -33.73
N PRO A 432 -7.52 8.95 -33.23
CA PRO A 432 -6.93 9.52 -32.02
C PRO A 432 -7.49 8.81 -30.78
N VAL A 433 -6.72 8.75 -29.69
CA VAL A 433 -7.17 8.19 -28.40
C VAL A 433 -8.34 9.07 -27.92
N THR A 434 -9.57 8.76 -28.36
CA THR A 434 -10.69 9.71 -28.29
C THR A 434 -11.98 9.13 -27.75
N GLU A 435 -12.07 7.82 -27.55
CA GLU A 435 -13.25 7.21 -26.96
C GLU A 435 -12.88 6.61 -25.61
N SER A 436 -12.95 7.46 -24.58
CA SER A 436 -13.34 6.95 -23.27
C SER A 436 -14.79 6.50 -23.38
N SER A 437 -15.04 5.22 -23.20
CA SER A 437 -16.39 4.79 -22.84
C SER A 437 -16.51 4.90 -21.32
N GLU A 438 -17.62 5.45 -20.83
CA GLU A 438 -18.00 5.20 -19.44
C GLU A 438 -18.00 3.69 -19.24
N PHE A 439 -17.15 3.20 -18.35
CA PHE A 439 -17.03 1.78 -18.05
C PHE A 439 -18.33 1.27 -17.43
N ASN A 440 -19.08 2.15 -16.77
CA ASN A 440 -20.44 1.90 -16.32
C ASN A 440 -21.28 3.20 -16.23
N THR A 441 -22.61 3.04 -16.31
CA THR A 441 -23.65 4.07 -16.08
C THR A 441 -24.49 3.86 -14.81
N ASN A 442 -24.31 2.77 -14.04
CA ASN A 442 -25.23 2.32 -12.97
C ASN A 442 -24.54 1.64 -11.76
N TRP A 443 -23.31 2.00 -11.38
CA TRP A 443 -22.79 1.55 -10.07
C TRP A 443 -23.61 2.16 -8.93
N PRO A 444 -23.76 1.45 -7.79
CA PRO A 444 -24.43 2.03 -6.61
C PRO A 444 -23.71 3.29 -6.14
N GLU A 445 -24.46 4.30 -5.72
CA GLU A 445 -23.94 5.59 -5.23
C GLU A 445 -22.95 5.39 -4.06
N GLU A 446 -23.26 4.48 -3.12
CA GLU A 446 -22.38 4.07 -2.01
C GLU A 446 -20.99 3.58 -2.47
N VAL A 447 -20.91 2.90 -3.63
CA VAL A 447 -19.62 2.46 -4.19
C VAL A 447 -18.88 3.60 -4.87
N LEU A 448 -19.61 4.56 -5.43
CA LEU A 448 -19.01 5.71 -6.11
C LEU A 448 -18.46 6.73 -5.10
N ASP A 449 -19.22 6.99 -4.04
CA ASP A 449 -18.84 7.88 -2.95
C ASP A 449 -17.64 7.31 -2.17
N GLY A 450 -17.65 5.99 -1.93
CA GLY A 450 -16.58 5.28 -1.23
C GLY A 450 -15.20 5.26 -1.91
N PHE A 451 -15.04 5.83 -3.11
CA PHE A 451 -13.72 6.04 -3.72
C PHE A 451 -12.99 7.28 -3.19
N PHE A 452 -13.74 8.27 -2.72
CA PHE A 452 -13.22 9.57 -2.29
C PHE A 452 -13.73 9.98 -0.90
N ASP A 453 -14.56 9.16 -0.26
CA ASP A 453 -14.93 9.34 1.15
C ASP A 453 -13.74 9.00 2.06
N ASP A 454 -13.39 9.96 2.91
CA ASP A 454 -12.36 9.89 3.96
C ASP A 454 -12.87 9.16 5.22
#